data_AF-A0A271M994-F1
#
_entry.id   AF-A0A271M994-F1
#
_cell.length_a   1.000
_cell.length_b   1.000
_cell.length_c   1.000
_cell.angle_alpha   90.00
_cell.angle_beta   90.00
_cell.angle_gamma   90.00
#
_symmetry.space_group_name_H-M   'P 1'
#
loop_
_entity.id
_entity.type
_entity.pdbx_description
1 polymer ?
#
loop_
_entity_poly.entity_id
_entity_poly.type
_entity_poly.pdbx_seq_one_letter_code
_entity_poly.pdbx_strand_id
1 'polypeptide(L)'
;MNNQWLIFFRGVVHVKITGPGAERFLNQLIRSRIPLWQVKRKEMGTITFALSLHHVQDLRKCARDFEGKVFFLKGEGLPFLMKRMIKSSGFILGMVAFLVLVLLLSNVVWRIDINGASPEMEHKIRKELDQMGIQKGRLIFSLDDPETVQKKLFHEVDGLTWIGVELRGSTYHFRVVEKTTPEEKQTNESQHLVAK
;
A
#
# COMPACT_ATOMS: atom_id res chain seq x y z
N MET A 1 -27.50 -15.69 -14.13
CA MET A 1 -26.35 -14.79 -13.98
C MET A 1 -25.12 -15.62 -13.64
N ASN A 2 -24.15 -15.70 -14.56
CA ASN A 2 -22.99 -16.59 -14.47
C ASN A 2 -21.92 -15.99 -13.55
N ASN A 3 -22.05 -16.23 -12.24
CA ASN A 3 -21.12 -15.73 -11.22
C ASN A 3 -19.84 -16.61 -11.13
N GLN A 4 -19.21 -16.92 -12.27
CA GLN A 4 -17.98 -17.72 -12.34
C GLN A 4 -16.84 -17.12 -11.51
N TRP A 5 -16.81 -15.79 -11.36
CA TRP A 5 -15.80 -15.07 -10.60
C TRP A 5 -15.92 -15.31 -9.08
N LEU A 6 -17.14 -15.28 -8.51
CA LEU A 6 -17.37 -15.53 -7.09
C LEU A 6 -17.01 -16.97 -6.67
N ILE A 7 -17.13 -17.90 -7.61
CA ILE A 7 -16.79 -19.32 -7.42
C ILE A 7 -15.27 -19.49 -7.35
N PHE A 8 -14.51 -18.72 -8.14
CA PHE A 8 -13.04 -18.72 -8.09
C PHE A 8 -12.51 -18.19 -6.74
N PHE A 9 -13.10 -17.12 -6.21
CA PHE A 9 -12.77 -16.60 -4.87
C PHE A 9 -13.09 -17.60 -3.75
N ARG A 10 -14.20 -18.34 -3.85
CA ARG A 10 -14.60 -19.35 -2.86
C ARG A 10 -13.85 -20.67 -2.98
N GLY A 11 -13.15 -20.91 -4.09
CA GLY A 11 -12.46 -22.16 -4.37
C GLY A 11 -13.39 -23.21 -5.00
N VAL A 12 -12.83 -23.97 -5.92
CA VAL A 12 -13.47 -25.03 -6.70
C VAL A 12 -12.80 -26.36 -6.42
N VAL A 13 -13.59 -27.41 -6.29
CA VAL A 13 -13.10 -28.76 -6.08
C VAL A 13 -13.67 -29.67 -7.16
N HIS A 14 -12.77 -30.34 -7.88
CA HIS A 14 -13.10 -31.35 -8.86
C HIS A 14 -13.25 -32.70 -8.17
N VAL A 15 -14.41 -33.31 -8.35
CA VAL A 15 -14.80 -34.57 -7.74
C VAL A 15 -15.13 -35.58 -8.83
N LYS A 16 -14.68 -36.82 -8.63
CA LYS A 16 -15.03 -37.98 -9.43
C LYS A 16 -15.84 -38.93 -8.55
N ILE A 17 -16.99 -39.36 -9.03
CA ILE A 17 -17.79 -40.40 -8.41
C ILE A 17 -17.76 -41.65 -9.28
N THR A 18 -17.66 -42.81 -8.65
CA THR A 18 -17.67 -44.11 -9.33
C THR A 18 -18.51 -45.10 -8.52
N GLY A 19 -19.53 -45.69 -9.13
CA GLY A 19 -20.34 -46.73 -8.49
C GLY A 19 -21.74 -46.90 -9.11
N PRO A 20 -22.49 -47.92 -8.66
CA PRO A 20 -23.88 -48.08 -9.05
C PRO A 20 -24.70 -46.87 -8.58
N GLY A 21 -25.60 -46.37 -9.43
CA GLY A 21 -26.46 -45.23 -9.07
C GLY A 21 -25.78 -43.86 -9.05
N ALA A 22 -24.63 -43.67 -9.72
CA ALA A 22 -23.96 -42.37 -9.82
C ALA A 22 -24.89 -41.23 -10.33
N GLU A 23 -25.84 -41.54 -11.22
CA GLU A 23 -26.85 -40.59 -11.70
C GLU A 23 -27.87 -40.20 -10.62
N ARG A 24 -28.27 -41.15 -9.75
CA ARG A 24 -29.16 -40.88 -8.61
C ARG A 24 -28.48 -39.97 -7.60
N PHE A 25 -27.19 -40.21 -7.34
CA PHE A 25 -26.39 -39.35 -6.47
C PHE A 25 -26.26 -37.94 -7.02
N LEU A 26 -25.98 -37.80 -8.33
CA LEU A 26 -25.93 -36.49 -8.99
C LEU A 26 -27.27 -35.74 -8.84
N ASN A 27 -28.39 -36.43 -9.05
CA ASN A 27 -29.73 -35.86 -8.88
C ASN A 27 -30.01 -35.45 -7.43
N GLN A 28 -29.52 -36.21 -6.45
CA GLN A 28 -29.63 -35.85 -5.04
C GLN A 28 -28.87 -34.56 -4.74
N LEU A 29 -27.66 -34.37 -5.27
CA LEU A 29 -26.89 -33.14 -5.10
C LEU A 29 -27.61 -31.91 -5.70
N ILE A 30 -28.24 -32.08 -6.87
CA ILE A 30 -29.05 -31.03 -7.50
C ILE A 30 -30.27 -30.70 -6.63
N ARG A 31 -30.96 -31.71 -6.07
CA ARG A 31 -32.08 -31.52 -5.14
C ARG A 31 -31.68 -30.82 -3.84
N SER A 32 -30.47 -31.09 -3.35
CA SER A 32 -29.87 -30.39 -2.20
C SER A 32 -29.41 -28.95 -2.52
N ARG A 33 -29.76 -28.42 -3.70
CA ARG A 33 -29.37 -27.08 -4.18
C ARG A 33 -27.87 -26.85 -4.20
N ILE A 34 -27.07 -27.90 -4.41
CA ILE A 34 -25.63 -27.77 -4.57
C ILE A 34 -25.37 -27.41 -6.04
N PRO A 35 -24.81 -26.23 -6.33
CA PRO A 35 -24.50 -25.85 -7.69
C PRO A 35 -23.32 -26.69 -8.20
N LEU A 36 -23.53 -27.37 -9.33
CA LEU A 36 -22.55 -28.22 -9.98
C LEU A 36 -22.11 -27.58 -11.30
N TRP A 37 -20.81 -27.62 -11.57
CA TRP A 37 -20.21 -27.13 -12.81
C TRP A 37 -19.46 -28.24 -13.53
N GLN A 38 -19.30 -28.09 -14.85
CA GLN A 38 -18.49 -28.98 -15.69
C GLN A 38 -18.78 -30.47 -15.46
N VAL A 39 -20.06 -30.82 -15.38
CA VAL A 39 -20.48 -32.22 -15.25
C VAL A 39 -20.14 -32.96 -16.54
N LYS A 40 -19.28 -33.96 -16.44
CA LYS A 40 -18.85 -34.82 -17.55
C LYS A 40 -19.03 -36.28 -17.15
N ARG A 41 -19.69 -37.05 -18.02
CA ARG A 41 -19.79 -38.50 -17.91
C ARG A 41 -18.61 -39.12 -18.66
N LYS A 42 -17.85 -40.01 -18.01
CA LYS A 42 -16.72 -40.71 -18.67
C LYS A 42 -17.11 -42.11 -19.13
N GLU A 43 -17.64 -42.93 -18.23
CA GLU A 43 -17.93 -44.36 -18.45
C GLU A 43 -19.21 -44.78 -17.71
N MET A 44 -19.67 -46.03 -17.90
CA MET A 44 -20.79 -46.59 -17.13
C MET A 44 -20.49 -46.50 -15.62
N GLY A 45 -21.28 -45.71 -14.90
CA GLY A 45 -21.13 -45.51 -13.46
C GLY A 45 -20.05 -44.53 -13.02
N THR A 46 -19.37 -43.81 -13.93
CA THR A 46 -18.37 -42.79 -13.57
C THR A 46 -18.74 -41.39 -14.05
N ILE A 47 -18.88 -40.45 -13.12
CA ILE A 47 -19.20 -39.04 -13.38
C ILE A 47 -18.16 -38.15 -12.71
N THR A 48 -17.74 -37.11 -13.41
CA THR A 48 -16.86 -36.06 -12.89
C THR A 48 -17.59 -34.73 -12.90
N PHE A 49 -17.46 -33.96 -11.83
CA PHE A 49 -18.06 -32.62 -11.72
C PHE A 49 -17.21 -31.73 -10.82
N ALA A 50 -17.44 -30.43 -10.93
CA ALA A 50 -16.83 -29.42 -10.08
C ALA A 50 -17.89 -28.81 -9.16
N LEU A 51 -17.53 -28.55 -7.89
CA LEU A 51 -18.36 -27.84 -6.92
C LEU A 51 -17.54 -26.80 -6.16
N SER A 52 -18.21 -25.88 -5.46
CA SER A 52 -17.53 -24.91 -4.60
C SER A 52 -17.04 -25.58 -3.30
N LEU A 53 -15.88 -25.14 -2.79
CA LEU A 53 -15.27 -25.63 -1.55
C LEU A 53 -16.25 -25.58 -0.35
N HIS A 54 -17.13 -24.58 -0.29
CA HIS A 54 -18.10 -24.42 0.80
C HIS A 54 -19.08 -25.60 0.89
N HIS A 55 -19.50 -26.15 -0.26
CA HIS A 55 -20.46 -27.25 -0.34
C HIS A 55 -19.81 -28.64 -0.24
N VAL A 56 -18.49 -28.71 0.00
CA VAL A 56 -17.79 -29.99 0.17
C VAL A 56 -18.28 -30.72 1.43
N GLN A 57 -18.67 -29.98 2.48
CA GLN A 57 -19.23 -30.59 3.69
C GLN A 57 -20.60 -31.22 3.42
N ASP A 58 -21.46 -30.55 2.64
CA ASP A 58 -22.78 -31.06 2.26
C ASP A 58 -22.67 -32.25 1.30
N LEU A 59 -21.73 -32.18 0.34
CA LEU A 59 -21.36 -33.32 -0.49
C LEU A 59 -20.98 -34.53 0.36
N ARG A 60 -20.17 -34.34 1.42
CA ARG A 60 -19.77 -35.43 2.33
C ARG A 60 -20.94 -36.00 3.12
N LYS A 61 -21.94 -35.17 3.46
CA LYS A 61 -23.19 -35.65 4.09
C LYS A 61 -23.95 -36.54 3.12
N CYS A 62 -24.22 -36.07 1.91
CA CYS A 62 -24.92 -36.86 0.88
C CYS A 62 -24.15 -38.13 0.50
N ALA A 63 -22.81 -38.07 0.49
CA ALA A 63 -21.97 -39.22 0.15
C ALA A 63 -22.06 -40.39 1.14
N ARG A 64 -22.62 -40.18 2.34
CA ARG A 64 -22.86 -41.27 3.30
C ARG A 64 -23.97 -42.22 2.86
N ASP A 65 -24.95 -41.70 2.13
CA ASP A 65 -26.08 -42.47 1.63
C ASP A 65 -25.78 -43.11 0.25
N PHE A 66 -24.57 -42.88 -0.29
CA PHE A 66 -24.16 -43.36 -1.60
C PHE A 66 -23.34 -44.63 -1.48
N GLU A 67 -23.76 -45.68 -2.18
CA GLU A 67 -23.09 -46.99 -2.21
C GLU A 67 -21.81 -47.02 -3.08
N GLY A 68 -21.47 -45.90 -3.73
CA GLY A 68 -20.26 -45.79 -4.56
C GLY A 68 -19.10 -45.08 -3.87
N LYS A 69 -18.01 -44.89 -4.63
CA LYS A 69 -16.77 -44.23 -4.19
C LYS A 69 -16.71 -42.79 -4.68
N VAL A 70 -16.34 -41.88 -3.79
CA VAL A 70 -16.12 -40.46 -4.08
C VAL A 70 -14.64 -40.14 -4.00
N PHE A 71 -14.06 -39.63 -5.08
CA PHE A 71 -12.66 -39.25 -5.21
C PHE A 71 -12.53 -37.74 -5.42
N PHE A 72 -11.70 -37.08 -4.63
CA PHE A 72 -11.33 -35.68 -4.83
C PHE A 72 -10.11 -35.62 -5.74
N LEU A 73 -10.25 -35.07 -6.95
CA LEU A 73 -9.17 -35.05 -7.95
C LEU A 73 -8.25 -33.85 -7.76
N LYS A 74 -8.82 -32.64 -7.73
CA LYS A 74 -8.04 -31.40 -7.68
C LYS A 74 -8.84 -30.31 -6.97
N GLY A 75 -8.17 -29.55 -6.11
CA GLY A 75 -8.67 -28.28 -5.59
C GLY A 75 -8.03 -27.13 -6.36
N GLU A 76 -8.85 -26.29 -6.98
CA GLU A 76 -8.43 -25.08 -7.69
C GLU A 76 -9.06 -23.84 -7.06
N GLY A 77 -8.42 -22.68 -7.22
CA GLY A 77 -8.94 -21.40 -6.75
C GLY A 77 -8.13 -20.75 -5.63
N LEU A 78 -8.60 -19.57 -5.21
CA LEU A 78 -7.89 -18.69 -4.29
C LEU A 78 -7.47 -19.34 -2.95
N PRO A 79 -8.31 -20.12 -2.24
CA PRO A 79 -7.90 -20.70 -0.95
C PRO A 79 -6.79 -21.75 -1.08
N PHE A 80 -6.77 -22.51 -2.19
CA PHE A 80 -5.72 -23.49 -2.45
C PHE A 80 -4.40 -22.83 -2.87
N LEU A 81 -4.48 -21.75 -3.65
CA LEU A 81 -3.32 -20.95 -4.04
C LEU A 81 -2.73 -20.19 -2.83
N MET A 82 -3.57 -19.53 -2.03
CA MET A 82 -3.17 -18.86 -0.79
C MET A 82 -2.50 -19.84 0.18
N LYS A 83 -3.08 -21.03 0.39
CA LYS A 83 -2.46 -22.06 1.26
C LYS A 83 -1.09 -22.50 0.73
N ARG A 84 -0.91 -22.62 -0.59
CA ARG A 84 0.38 -22.96 -1.21
C ARG A 84 1.39 -21.81 -1.07
N MET A 85 0.96 -20.57 -1.25
CA MET A 85 1.80 -19.37 -1.10
C MET A 85 2.21 -19.13 0.35
N ILE A 86 1.29 -19.26 1.31
CA ILE A 86 1.58 -19.13 2.75
C ILE A 86 2.51 -20.25 3.24
N LYS A 87 2.42 -21.45 2.65
CA LYS A 87 3.32 -22.56 2.98
C LYS A 87 4.77 -22.31 2.54
N SER A 88 4.99 -21.45 1.55
CA SER A 88 6.33 -20.97 1.20
C SER A 88 6.70 -19.77 2.07
N SER A 89 7.65 -19.95 3.00
CA SER A 89 8.17 -18.86 3.84
C SER A 89 8.69 -17.65 3.02
N GLY A 90 9.09 -17.88 1.76
CA GLY A 90 9.53 -16.82 0.85
C GLY A 90 8.45 -15.79 0.51
N PHE A 91 7.17 -16.17 0.44
CA PHE A 91 6.10 -15.20 0.16
C PHE A 91 5.85 -14.27 1.37
N ILE A 92 5.84 -14.83 2.58
CA ILE A 92 5.70 -14.04 3.81
C ILE A 92 6.92 -13.11 3.96
N LEU A 93 8.13 -13.64 3.75
CA LEU A 93 9.36 -12.84 3.80
C LEU A 93 9.33 -11.72 2.76
N GLY A 94 8.90 -12.01 1.53
CA GLY A 94 8.74 -11.00 0.48
C GLY A 94 7.71 -9.94 0.83
N MET A 95 6.57 -10.32 1.42
CA MET A 95 5.54 -9.37 1.86
C MET A 95 6.03 -8.47 3.00
N VAL A 96 6.73 -9.03 3.99
CA VAL A 96 7.34 -8.26 5.07
C VAL A 96 8.42 -7.34 4.52
N ALA A 97 9.32 -7.83 3.66
CA ALA A 97 10.36 -7.02 3.04
C ALA A 97 9.78 -5.90 2.18
N PHE A 98 8.70 -6.16 1.44
CA PHE A 98 7.98 -5.15 0.68
C PHE A 98 7.40 -4.06 1.58
N LEU A 99 6.75 -4.43 2.68
CA LEU A 99 6.22 -3.45 3.64
C LEU A 99 7.34 -2.62 4.27
N VAL A 100 8.43 -3.26 4.69
CA VAL A 100 9.60 -2.55 5.23
C VAL A 100 10.18 -1.60 4.19
N LEU A 101 10.32 -2.03 2.94
CA LEU A 101 10.83 -1.20 1.85
C LEU A 101 9.92 0.02 1.61
N VAL A 102 8.60 -0.17 1.57
CA VAL A 102 7.64 0.93 1.40
C VAL A 102 7.73 1.91 2.57
N LEU A 103 7.83 1.42 3.81
CA LEU A 103 7.99 2.28 4.98
C LEU A 103 9.31 3.05 4.95
N LEU A 104 10.41 2.42 4.54
CA LEU A 104 11.69 3.09 4.37
C LEU A 104 11.60 4.20 3.31
N LEU A 105 11.12 3.88 2.10
CA LEU A 105 10.99 4.85 1.01
C LEU A 105 10.01 5.99 1.32
N SER A 106 8.95 5.71 2.10
CA SER A 106 7.99 6.72 2.55
C SER A 106 8.59 7.68 3.57
N ASN A 107 9.68 7.31 4.24
CA ASN A 107 10.36 8.12 5.25
C ASN A 107 11.69 8.69 4.74
N VAL A 108 11.91 8.78 3.43
CA VAL A 108 13.08 9.42 2.83
C VAL A 108 12.74 10.84 2.39
N VAL A 109 13.66 11.78 2.59
CA VAL A 109 13.56 13.14 2.05
C VAL A 109 13.81 13.11 0.54
N TRP A 110 12.76 13.29 -0.25
CA TRP A 110 12.88 13.31 -1.72
C TRP A 110 13.10 14.71 -2.27
N ARG A 111 12.55 15.72 -1.60
CA ARG A 111 12.58 17.10 -2.07
C ARG A 111 12.73 18.09 -0.92
N ILE A 112 13.43 19.18 -1.22
CA ILE A 112 13.65 20.31 -0.32
C ILE A 112 13.28 21.55 -1.15
N ASP A 113 12.19 22.21 -0.76
CA ASP A 113 11.66 23.40 -1.40
C ASP A 113 11.93 24.60 -0.48
N ILE A 114 12.67 25.60 -0.98
CA ILE A 114 12.97 26.84 -0.27
C ILE A 114 12.23 27.98 -0.98
N ASN A 115 11.33 28.66 -0.28
CA ASN A 115 10.51 29.73 -0.82
C ASN A 115 10.78 31.05 -0.11
N GLY A 116 10.80 32.16 -0.85
CA GLY A 116 10.93 33.52 -0.30
C GLY A 116 12.35 33.95 0.02
N ALA A 117 13.36 33.18 -0.41
CA ALA A 117 14.76 33.55 -0.31
C ALA A 117 15.29 34.10 -1.65
N SER A 118 16.16 35.10 -1.57
CA SER A 118 17.04 35.53 -2.65
C SER A 118 18.04 34.41 -3.02
N PRO A 119 18.60 34.40 -4.24
CA PRO A 119 19.52 33.34 -4.66
C PRO A 119 20.75 33.17 -3.74
N GLU A 120 21.26 34.27 -3.19
CA GLU A 120 22.38 34.23 -2.25
C GLU A 120 21.99 33.60 -0.91
N MET A 121 20.81 33.94 -0.38
CA MET A 121 20.30 33.38 0.87
C MET A 121 19.88 31.93 0.73
N GLU A 122 19.29 31.54 -0.41
CA GLU A 122 18.99 30.13 -0.68
C GLU A 122 20.27 29.29 -0.66
N HIS A 123 21.36 29.80 -1.25
CA HIS A 123 22.64 29.10 -1.25
C HIS A 123 23.21 28.93 0.17
N LYS A 124 23.15 29.99 1.01
CA LYS A 124 23.56 29.91 2.43
C LYS A 124 22.72 28.87 3.19
N ILE A 125 21.40 28.92 3.05
CA ILE A 125 20.48 27.98 3.70
C ILE A 125 20.77 26.54 3.26
N ARG A 126 20.96 26.28 1.97
CA ARG A 126 21.32 24.95 1.47
C ARG A 126 22.62 24.45 2.09
N LYS A 127 23.63 25.31 2.21
CA LYS A 127 24.92 24.96 2.82
C LYS A 127 24.79 24.59 4.30
N GLU A 128 23.96 25.31 5.05
CA GLU A 128 23.70 24.96 6.46
C GLU A 128 22.85 23.68 6.59
N LEU A 129 21.85 23.50 5.72
CA LEU A 129 21.11 22.24 5.65
C LEU A 129 22.03 21.04 5.37
N ASP A 130 23.00 21.20 4.47
CA ASP A 130 23.98 20.15 4.16
C ASP A 130 24.89 19.85 5.36
N GLN A 131 25.26 20.85 6.17
CA GLN A 131 26.05 20.68 7.40
C GLN A 131 25.26 19.97 8.51
N MET A 132 23.98 20.31 8.66
CA MET A 132 23.04 19.55 9.50
C MET A 132 22.72 18.17 8.92
N GLY A 133 23.15 17.94 7.67
CA GLY A 133 22.97 16.75 6.84
C GLY A 133 21.54 16.54 6.37
N ILE A 134 20.67 17.56 6.39
CA ILE A 134 19.35 17.54 5.77
C ILE A 134 19.56 17.57 4.24
N GLN A 135 19.71 16.38 3.68
CA GLN A 135 20.00 16.18 2.27
C GLN A 135 18.95 15.27 1.63
N LYS A 136 18.81 15.38 0.31
CA LYS A 136 17.98 14.46 -0.47
C LYS A 136 18.50 13.03 -0.31
N GLY A 137 17.61 12.08 -0.03
CA GLY A 137 17.94 10.68 0.20
C GLY A 137 18.15 10.30 1.67
N ARG A 138 18.17 11.26 2.61
CA ARG A 138 18.28 10.93 4.03
C ARG A 138 16.94 10.48 4.61
N LEU A 139 16.97 9.58 5.58
CA LEU A 139 15.81 9.16 6.36
C LEU A 139 15.36 10.29 7.32
N ILE A 140 14.08 10.61 7.28
CA ILE A 140 13.41 11.61 8.11
C ILE A 140 13.51 11.25 9.60
N PHE A 141 13.41 9.95 9.95
CA PHE A 141 13.57 9.50 11.34
C PHE A 141 14.96 9.74 11.93
N SER A 142 15.98 9.92 11.09
CA SER A 142 17.34 10.21 11.54
C SER A 142 17.61 11.72 11.64
N LEU A 143 16.63 12.57 11.32
CA LEU A 143 16.76 14.02 11.36
C LEU A 143 16.20 14.58 12.67
N ASP A 144 16.72 15.74 13.03
CA ASP A 144 16.15 16.55 14.10
C ASP A 144 14.71 16.96 13.74
N ASP A 145 13.90 17.19 14.78
CA ASP A 145 12.55 17.67 14.59
C ASP A 145 12.52 19.04 13.86
N PRO A 146 11.46 19.35 13.10
CA PRO A 146 11.37 20.59 12.34
C PRO A 146 11.58 21.86 13.18
N GLU A 147 11.20 21.86 14.46
CA GLU A 147 11.37 23.03 15.34
C GLU A 147 12.83 23.24 15.72
N THR A 148 13.56 22.17 16.02
CA THR A 148 15.00 22.21 16.27
C THR A 148 15.75 22.65 15.03
N VAL A 149 15.39 22.13 13.85
CA VAL A 149 15.94 22.58 12.56
C VAL A 149 15.69 24.07 12.36
N GLN A 150 14.46 24.54 12.61
CA GLN A 150 14.09 25.95 12.50
C GLN A 150 14.96 26.83 13.40
N LYS A 151 15.16 26.44 14.66
CA LYS A 151 15.99 27.19 15.62
C LYS A 151 17.45 27.25 15.21
N LYS A 152 18.03 26.14 14.75
CA LYS A 152 19.42 26.08 14.28
C LYS A 152 19.64 27.00 13.08
N LEU A 153 18.79 26.88 12.05
CA LEU A 153 18.86 27.75 10.87
C LEU A 153 18.70 29.22 11.20
N PHE A 154 17.78 29.58 12.11
CA PHE A 154 17.58 30.97 12.51
C PHE A 154 18.81 31.55 13.22
N HIS A 155 19.58 30.72 13.94
CA HIS A 155 20.77 31.15 14.67
C HIS A 155 22.04 31.18 13.79
N GLU A 156 22.18 30.26 12.83
CA GLU A 156 23.37 30.14 11.98
C GLU A 156 23.32 31.02 10.73
N VAL A 157 22.13 31.35 10.23
CA VAL A 157 21.98 32.15 9.01
C VAL A 157 21.63 33.61 9.35
N ASP A 158 22.64 34.47 9.25
CA ASP A 158 22.47 35.91 9.37
C ASP A 158 21.62 36.51 8.24
N GLY A 159 20.84 37.55 8.57
CA GLY A 159 19.97 38.25 7.60
C GLY A 159 18.53 37.73 7.54
N LEU A 160 18.17 36.73 8.34
CA LEU A 160 16.80 36.21 8.44
C LEU A 160 15.95 37.00 9.44
N THR A 161 14.75 37.44 9.02
CA THR A 161 13.72 37.96 9.93
C THR A 161 12.93 36.81 10.55
N TRP A 162 12.63 35.79 9.74
CA TRP A 162 11.91 34.59 10.17
C TRP A 162 12.16 33.44 9.19
N ILE A 163 12.17 32.22 9.71
CA ILE A 163 12.18 31.00 8.92
C ILE A 163 11.16 30.01 9.49
N GLY A 164 10.34 29.45 8.61
CA GLY A 164 9.41 28.37 8.93
C GLY A 164 9.86 27.08 8.27
N VAL A 165 9.83 25.97 9.02
CA VAL A 165 10.18 24.64 8.53
C VAL A 165 8.95 23.74 8.68
N GLU A 166 8.43 23.24 7.55
CA GLU A 166 7.32 22.30 7.53
C GLU A 166 7.72 21.02 6.80
N LEU A 167 7.47 19.87 7.42
CA LEU A 167 7.57 18.57 6.76
C LEU A 167 6.19 18.16 6.22
N ARG A 168 6.04 18.07 4.90
CA ARG A 168 4.82 17.58 4.26
C ARG A 168 5.10 16.26 3.56
N GLY A 169 4.74 15.16 4.24
CA GLY A 169 5.04 13.81 3.77
C GLY A 169 6.54 13.59 3.69
N SER A 170 7.08 13.47 2.47
CA SER A 170 8.50 13.24 2.19
C SER A 170 9.25 14.48 1.69
N THR A 171 8.63 15.65 1.78
CA THR A 171 9.17 16.92 1.27
C THR A 171 9.31 17.93 2.40
N TYR A 172 10.50 18.52 2.53
CA TYR A 172 10.72 19.65 3.41
C TYR A 172 10.38 20.96 2.68
N HIS A 173 9.59 21.80 3.34
CA HIS A 173 9.25 23.13 2.88
C HIS A 173 9.84 24.16 3.85
N PHE A 174 10.70 25.02 3.33
CA PHE A 174 11.28 26.14 4.03
C PHE A 174 10.63 27.42 3.52
N ARG A 175 10.07 28.23 4.43
CA ARG A 175 9.56 29.56 4.12
C ARG A 175 10.42 30.59 4.80
N VAL A 176 11.04 31.45 4.00
CA VAL A 176 12.05 32.39 4.45
C VAL A 176 11.53 33.80 4.30
N VAL A 177 11.75 34.63 5.31
CA VAL A 177 11.52 36.08 5.26
C VAL A 177 12.83 36.76 5.62
N GLU A 178 13.41 37.47 4.66
CA GLU A 178 14.67 38.18 4.82
C GLU A 178 14.47 39.50 5.57
N LYS A 179 15.55 40.00 6.18
CA LYS A 179 15.60 41.34 6.75
C LYS A 179 15.71 42.35 5.62
N THR A 180 14.64 43.12 5.40
CA THR A 180 14.73 44.33 4.60
C THR A 180 15.43 45.41 5.41
N THR A 181 16.66 45.74 5.03
CA THR A 181 17.30 46.98 5.49
C THR A 181 16.43 48.13 4.98
N PRO A 182 15.86 48.98 5.85
CA PRO A 182 15.16 50.17 5.39
C PRO A 182 16.14 51.00 4.58
N GLU A 183 15.76 51.43 3.37
CA GLU A 183 16.53 52.46 2.67
C GLU A 183 16.71 53.63 3.63
N GLU A 184 17.96 54.03 3.85
CA GLU A 184 18.28 55.19 4.68
C GLU A 184 17.42 56.35 4.17
N LYS A 185 16.44 56.76 4.98
CA LYS A 185 15.67 57.97 4.70
C LYS A 185 16.70 59.07 4.51
N GLN A 186 16.82 59.58 3.29
CA GLN A 186 17.65 60.74 3.00
C GLN A 186 17.38 61.75 4.09
N THR A 187 18.40 62.04 4.90
CA THR A 187 18.31 63.03 5.97
C THR A 187 17.80 64.29 5.29
N ASN A 188 16.56 64.66 5.60
CA ASN A 188 15.96 65.84 5.02
C ASN A 188 16.82 67.01 5.52
N GLU A 189 17.68 67.55 4.67
CA GLU A 189 18.45 68.74 5.02
C GLU A 189 17.48 69.83 5.46
N SER A 190 17.86 70.57 6.50
CA SER A 190 17.07 71.58 7.17
C SER A 190 16.29 72.46 6.19
N GLN A 191 14.97 72.27 6.07
CA GLN A 191 14.13 73.09 5.21
C GLN A 191 13.64 74.32 5.99
N HIS A 192 13.70 75.49 5.36
CA HIS A 192 13.16 76.73 5.93
C HIS A 192 11.63 76.77 5.79
N LEU A 193 10.94 76.97 6.92
CA LEU A 193 9.51 77.26 6.94
C LEU A 193 9.28 78.71 6.49
N VAL A 194 8.62 78.90 5.36
CA VAL A 194 8.14 80.22 4.91
C VAL A 194 6.63 80.28 5.11
N ALA A 195 6.18 81.15 6.01
CA ALA A 195 4.76 81.45 6.18
C ALA A 195 4.32 82.51 5.17
N LYS A 196 3.10 82.36 4.64
CA LYS A 196 2.48 83.29 3.68
C LYS A 196 1.54 84.24 4.40
#